data_AF-A0A1N6V7C4-F1
#
_entry.id   AF-A0A1N6V7C4-F1
#
_cell.length_a   1.000
_cell.length_b   1.000
_cell.length_c   1.000
_cell.angle_alpha   90.00
_cell.angle_beta   90.00
_cell.angle_gamma   90.00
#
_symmetry.space_group_name_H-M   'P 1'
#
loop_
_entity.id
_entity.type
_entity.pdbx_description
1 polymer ?
#
loop_
_entity_poly.entity_id
_entity_poly.type
_entity_poly.pdbx_seq_one_letter_code
_entity_poly.pdbx_strand_id
1 'polypeptide(L)' 'MATWDLSNMKHHVLICNGSSCNQAGAEELTQAIRKEISSQEMDDTIHTTRTRCNG' A
#
# COMPACT_ATOMS: atom_id res chain seq x y z
N MET A 1 -7.07 15.31 -5.15
CA MET A 1 -5.88 14.76 -4.48
C MET A 1 -6.09 15.00 -3.01
N ALA A 2 -6.38 13.97 -2.21
CA ALA A 2 -6.43 14.14 -0.77
C ALA A 2 -5.00 14.33 -0.26
N THR A 3 -4.74 15.41 0.47
CA THR A 3 -3.52 15.55 1.27
C THR A 3 -3.68 14.67 2.49
N TRP A 4 -2.89 13.60 2.57
CA TRP A 4 -2.83 12.74 3.74
C TRP A 4 -1.89 13.39 4.76
N ASP A 5 -2.34 13.53 5.99
CA ASP A 5 -1.45 13.85 7.10
C ASP A 5 -0.63 12.58 7.40
N LEU A 6 0.69 12.68 7.23
CA LEU A 6 1.62 11.57 7.43
C LEU A 6 2.50 11.79 8.66
N SER A 7 2.17 12.75 9.52
CA SER A 7 2.96 13.11 10.70
C SER A 7 3.16 11.94 11.68
N ASN A 8 2.18 11.03 11.77
CA ASN A 8 2.24 9.84 12.62
C ASN A 8 2.74 8.56 11.91
N MET A 9 3.08 8.65 10.62
CA MET A 9 3.49 7.50 9.83
C MET A 9 4.82 6.92 10.34
N LYS A 10 4.82 5.62 10.63
CA LYS A 10 6.00 4.85 11.00
C LYS A 10 6.55 4.04 9.83
N HIS A 11 5.66 3.57 8.95
CA HIS A 11 6.02 2.73 7.81
C HIS A 11 5.32 3.20 6.54
N HIS A 12 6.08 3.24 5.44
CA HIS A 12 5.56 3.48 4.10
C HIS A 12 5.82 2.26 3.23
N VAL A 13 4.75 1.57 2.85
CA VAL A 13 4.83 0.36 2.02
C VAL A 13 4.60 0.74 0.56
N LEU A 14 5.62 0.55 -0.25
CA LEU A 14 5.57 0.74 -1.70
C LEU A 14 5.25 -0.60 -2.37
N ILE A 15 4.11 -0.68 -3.04
CA ILE A 15 3.63 -1.92 -3.66
C ILE A 15 3.82 -1.82 -5.17
N CYS A 16 4.53 -2.77 -5.77
CA CYS A 16 4.68 -2.84 -7.22
C CYS A 16 3.33 -3.23 -7.85
N ASN A 17 2.79 -2.34 -8.68
CA ASN A 17 1.64 -2.62 -9.53
C ASN A 17 2.01 -2.39 -11.01
N GLY A 18 3.26 -2.72 -11.38
CA GLY A 18 3.67 -2.88 -12.78
C GLY A 18 3.00 -4.08 -13.44
N SER A 19 3.14 -4.22 -14.76
CA SER A 19 2.44 -5.23 -15.56
C SER A 19 2.66 -6.66 -15.05
N SER A 20 3.93 -7.06 -14.85
CA SER A 20 4.27 -8.41 -14.37
C SER A 20 3.79 -8.66 -12.93
N CYS A 21 3.91 -7.65 -12.06
CA CYS A 21 3.40 -7.71 -10.68
C CYS A 21 1.87 -7.89 -10.67
N ASN A 22 1.14 -7.13 -11.50
CA ASN A 22 -0.32 -7.28 -11.61
C ASN A 22 -0.71 -8.64 -12.20
N GLN A 23 0.01 -9.15 -13.19
CA GLN A 23 -0.21 -10.52 -13.70
C GLN A 23 0.01 -11.59 -12.63
N ALA A 24 0.87 -11.32 -11.64
CA ALA A 24 1.11 -12.19 -10.49
C ALA A 24 0.18 -11.92 -9.29
N GLY A 25 -0.86 -11.08 -9.42
CA GLY A 25 -1.85 -10.83 -8.38
C GLY A 25 -1.55 -9.65 -7.45
N ALA A 26 -0.83 -8.62 -7.92
CA ALA A 26 -0.52 -7.44 -7.10
C ALA A 26 -1.75 -6.62 -6.67
N GLU A 27 -2.88 -6.70 -7.39
CA GLU A 27 -4.10 -6.01 -6.98
C GLU A 27 -4.68 -6.66 -5.73
N GLU A 28 -4.85 -7.98 -5.74
CA GLU A 28 -5.34 -8.79 -4.64
C GLU A 28 -4.43 -8.65 -3.42
N LEU A 29 -3.11 -8.68 -3.63
CA LEU A 29 -2.13 -8.43 -2.58
C LEU A 29 -2.29 -7.03 -1.98
N THR A 30 -2.49 -6.01 -2.81
CA THR A 30 -2.69 -4.63 -2.32
C THR A 30 -3.92 -4.52 -1.43
N GLN A 31 -5.04 -5.14 -1.85
CA GLN A 31 -6.27 -5.12 -1.06
C GLN A 31 -6.13 -5.92 0.23
N ALA A 32 -5.46 -7.07 0.19
CA ALA A 32 -5.19 -7.88 1.38
C ALA A 32 -4.34 -7.11 2.41
N ILE A 33 -3.26 -6.46 1.96
CA ILE A 33 -2.40 -5.64 2.83
C ILE A 33 -3.22 -4.50 3.47
N ARG A 34 -4.01 -3.78 2.68
CA ARG A 34 -4.83 -2.67 3.19
C ARG A 34 -5.89 -3.15 4.18
N LYS A 35 -6.57 -4.25 3.87
CA LYS A 35 -7.55 -4.87 4.76
C LYS A 35 -6.93 -5.24 6.11
N GLU A 36 -5.70 -5.76 6.10
CA GLU A 36 -4.99 -6.12 7.32
C GLU A 36 -4.51 -4.91 8.12
N ILE A 37 -4.05 -3.84 7.46
CA ILE A 37 -3.73 -2.59 8.13
C ILE A 37 -4.97 -2.03 8.86
N SER A 38 -6.12 -2.03 8.19
CA SER A 38 -7.36 -1.55 8.80
C SER A 38 -7.93 -2.49 9.85
N SER A 39 -7.77 -3.83 9.71
CA SER A 39 -8.21 -4.80 10.73
C SER A 39 -7.44 -4.65 12.05
N GLN A 40 -6.20 -4.17 11.98
CA GLN A 40 -5.36 -3.88 13.13
C GLN A 40 -5.41 -2.41 13.58
N GLU A 41 -6.29 -1.60 13.00
CA GLU A 41 -6.43 -0.16 13.31
C GLU A 41 -5.11 0.63 13.13
N MET A 42 -4.30 0.25 12.14
CA MET A 42 -2.96 0.80 11.90
C MET A 42 -2.90 1.87 10.80
N ASP A 43 -4.04 2.30 10.26
CA ASP A 43 -4.11 3.24 9.11
C ASP A 43 -3.36 4.58 9.34
N ASP A 44 -3.23 5.04 10.59
CA ASP A 44 -2.50 6.26 10.95
C ASP A 44 -0.97 6.07 10.97
N THR A 45 -0.49 4.83 11.07
CA THR A 45 0.95 4.54 11.23
C THR A 45 1.55 3.81 10.03
N ILE A 46 0.74 3.15 9.21
CA ILE A 46 1.19 2.43 8.01
C ILE A 46 0.49 2.98 6.78
N HIS A 47 1.24 3.68 5.94
CA HIS A 47 0.74 4.16 4.67
C HIS A 47 1.12 3.20 3.53
N THR A 48 0.21 3.01 2.56
CA THR A 48 0.46 2.20 1.37
C THR A 48 0.40 3.06 0.11
N THR A 49 1.36 2.88 -0.80
CA THR A 49 1.35 3.54 -2.11
C THR A 49 1.59 2.52 -3.19
N ARG A 50 0.71 2.53 -4.21
CA ARG A 50 0.95 1.77 -5.43
C ARG A 50 1.99 2.49 -6.25
N THR A 51 2.95 1.72 -6.73
CA THR A 51 4.04 2.19 -7.59
C THR A 51 3.96 1.48 -8.93
N ARG A 52 4.64 2.01 -9.95
CA ARG A 52 4.86 1.27 -11.20
C ARG A 52 5.95 0.20 -10.97
N CYS A 53 6.57 -0.29 -12.04
CA CYS A 53 7.73 -1.18 -11.91
C CYS A 53 8.86 -0.46 -11.15
N ASN A 54 9.47 -1.16 -10.18
CA ASN A 54 10.58 -0.65 -9.36
C ASN A 54 11.95 -1.25 -9.75
N GLY A 55 12.01 -2.03 -10.83
CA GLY A 55 13.20 -2.79 -11.24
C GLY A 55 12.88 -4.24 -11.45
#